data_AF-A0A418VMK6-F1
#
_entry.id   AF-A0A418VMK6-F1
#
_cell.length_a   1.000
_cell.length_b   1.000
_cell.length_c   1.000
_cell.angle_alpha   90.00
_cell.angle_beta   90.00
_cell.angle_gamma   90.00
#
_symmetry.space_group_name_H-M   'P 1'
#
loop_
_entity.id
_entity.type
_entity.pdbx_description
1 polymer ?
#
loop_
_entity_poly.entity_id
_entity_poly.type
_entity_poly.pdbx_seq_one_letter_code
_entity_poly.pdbx_strand_id
1 'polypeptide(L)'
;MTSGGKIVGEYTKGKVDKLLTAEASDSGARHRIRHFLENMDAAILEANCEVIGRELPNLNRDSFLRMAVRVAELRADYIRAGIKAAESRRPEAPAVAELARLRSAYEEMQSVYEAAERVIERGYVKLA
;
A
#
# COMPACT_ATOMS: atom_id res chain seq x y z
N MET A 1 0.97 49.21 -23.96
CA MET A 1 0.07 48.45 -23.06
C MET A 1 0.00 47.03 -23.60
N THR A 2 0.86 46.17 -23.06
CA THR A 2 1.24 44.88 -23.63
C THR A 2 0.18 43.79 -23.42
N SER A 3 -0.02 43.06 -24.51
CA SER A 3 -0.88 41.88 -24.71
C SER A 3 -0.70 40.80 -23.64
N GLY A 4 -1.81 40.43 -22.98
CA GLY A 4 -1.89 39.25 -22.11
C GLY A 4 -2.12 37.99 -22.93
N GLY A 5 -1.03 37.28 -23.27
CA GLY A 5 -1.09 35.98 -23.93
C GLY A 5 -1.61 34.90 -22.98
N LYS A 6 -2.76 34.32 -23.30
CA LYS A 6 -3.35 33.16 -22.62
C LYS A 6 -2.68 31.90 -23.16
N ILE A 7 -1.83 31.23 -22.37
CA ILE A 7 -1.30 29.92 -22.76
C ILE A 7 -2.38 28.87 -22.45
N VAL A 8 -3.03 28.35 -23.49
CA VAL A 8 -3.85 27.14 -23.42
C VAL A 8 -2.91 25.97 -23.70
N GLY A 9 -2.45 25.31 -22.63
CA GLY A 9 -1.67 24.09 -22.75
C GLY A 9 -2.60 22.88 -22.90
N GLU A 10 -2.66 22.31 -24.09
CA GLU A 10 -3.22 20.98 -24.30
C GLU A 10 -2.17 19.96 -23.85
N TYR A 11 -2.40 19.28 -22.72
CA TYR A 11 -1.52 18.21 -22.26
C TYR A 11 -1.82 16.94 -23.04
N THR A 12 -1.19 16.77 -24.19
CA THR A 12 -1.17 15.47 -24.87
C THR A 12 -0.14 14.62 -24.15
N LYS A 13 -0.60 13.61 -23.40
CA LYS A 13 0.24 12.58 -22.78
C LYS A 13 1.13 11.97 -23.87
N GLY A 14 2.36 12.45 -23.95
CA GLY A 14 3.33 11.97 -24.92
C GLY A 14 3.43 10.46 -24.81
N LYS A 15 3.39 9.77 -25.96
CA LYS A 15 3.86 8.38 -26.04
C LYS A 15 5.19 8.36 -25.31
N VAL A 16 5.30 7.55 -24.26
CA VAL A 16 6.55 7.36 -23.54
C VAL A 16 7.54 6.89 -24.59
N ASP A 17 8.46 7.77 -24.95
CA ASP A 17 9.52 7.46 -25.87
C ASP A 17 10.34 6.38 -25.16
N LYS A 18 10.13 5.11 -25.54
CA LYS A 18 11.03 4.04 -25.14
C LYS A 18 12.30 4.28 -25.93
N LEU A 19 13.09 5.25 -25.46
CA LEU A 19 14.48 5.41 -25.82
C LEU A 19 15.18 4.13 -25.35
N LEU A 20 15.13 3.10 -26.21
CA LEU A 20 15.99 1.94 -26.12
C LEU A 20 17.40 2.50 -26.28
N THR A 21 18.18 2.47 -25.20
CA THR A 21 19.63 2.72 -25.29
C THR A 21 20.23 1.75 -26.32
N ALA A 22 21.37 2.10 -26.94
CA ALA A 22 22.02 1.21 -27.91
C ALA A 22 22.27 -0.20 -27.31
N GLU A 23 22.56 -0.26 -26.01
CA GLU A 23 22.68 -1.48 -25.21
C GLU A 23 21.35 -2.24 -25.06
N ALA A 24 20.23 -1.54 -24.96
CA ALA A 24 18.90 -2.14 -24.95
C ALA A 24 18.47 -2.67 -26.33
N SER A 25 19.21 -2.44 -27.41
CA SER A 25 18.99 -3.08 -28.71
C SER A 25 19.78 -4.39 -28.89
N ASP A 26 20.81 -4.62 -28.06
CA ASP A 26 21.59 -5.86 -28.01
C ASP A 26 20.81 -6.99 -27.32
N SER A 27 20.52 -8.07 -28.07
CA SER A 27 19.86 -9.28 -27.56
C SER A 27 20.64 -9.90 -26.38
N GLY A 28 21.98 -9.81 -26.40
CA GLY A 28 22.85 -10.30 -25.35
C GLY A 28 22.70 -9.52 -24.04
N ALA A 29 22.71 -8.19 -24.10
CA ALA A 29 22.47 -7.32 -22.95
C ALA A 29 21.10 -7.54 -22.33
N ARG A 30 20.03 -7.68 -23.15
CA ARG A 30 18.69 -8.01 -22.64
C ARG A 30 18.65 -9.34 -21.90
N HIS A 31 19.32 -10.37 -22.43
CA HIS A 31 19.39 -11.66 -21.77
C HIS A 31 20.13 -11.59 -20.43
N ARG A 32 21.28 -10.89 -20.38
CA ARG A 32 22.05 -10.69 -19.13
C ARG A 32 21.23 -9.94 -18.07
N ILE A 33 20.55 -8.85 -18.44
CA ILE A 33 19.70 -8.07 -17.53
C ILE A 33 18.56 -8.93 -17.00
N ARG A 34 17.86 -9.68 -17.86
CA ARG A 34 16.79 -10.58 -17.43
C ARG A 34 17.30 -11.64 -16.45
N HIS A 35 18.40 -12.30 -16.77
CA HIS A 35 18.96 -13.35 -15.91
C HIS A 35 19.42 -12.80 -14.55
N PHE A 36 19.97 -11.57 -14.54
CA PHE A 36 20.28 -10.84 -13.30
C PHE A 36 19.02 -10.55 -12.48
N LEU A 37 17.95 -10.04 -13.10
CA LEU A 37 16.68 -9.76 -12.42
C LEU A 37 16.05 -11.05 -11.85
N GLU A 38 16.05 -12.15 -12.61
CA GLU A 38 15.56 -13.45 -12.14
C GLU A 38 16.36 -13.97 -10.93
N ASN A 39 17.69 -13.84 -10.96
CA ASN A 39 18.54 -14.19 -9.83
C ASN A 39 18.28 -13.29 -8.61
N MET A 40 17.99 -12.00 -8.85
CA MET A 40 17.65 -11.07 -7.78
C MET A 40 16.29 -11.37 -7.17
N ASP A 41 15.29 -11.76 -7.96
CA ASP A 41 13.97 -12.13 -7.44
C ASP A 41 14.07 -13.30 -6.43
N ALA A 42 14.89 -14.31 -6.74
CA ALA A 42 15.15 -15.43 -5.83
C ALA A 42 15.85 -14.97 -4.54
N ALA A 43 16.89 -14.14 -4.67
CA ALA A 43 17.62 -13.60 -3.51
C ALA A 43 16.75 -12.69 -2.64
N ILE A 44 15.86 -11.90 -3.24
CA ILE A 44 14.89 -11.04 -2.54
C ILE A 44 13.89 -11.91 -1.76
N LEU A 45 13.38 -12.98 -2.37
CA LEU A 45 12.49 -13.92 -1.70
C LEU A 45 13.17 -14.56 -0.48
N GLU A 46 14.39 -15.05 -0.65
CA GLU A 46 15.17 -15.65 0.45
C GLU A 46 15.41 -14.66 1.58
N ALA A 47 15.87 -13.44 1.26
CA ALA A 47 16.10 -12.38 2.24
C ALA A 47 14.80 -11.98 2.99
N ASN A 48 13.68 -11.88 2.26
CA ASN A 48 12.39 -11.57 2.87
C ASN A 48 11.91 -12.69 3.80
N CYS A 49 12.04 -13.96 3.39
CA CYS A 49 11.73 -15.10 4.25
C CYS A 49 12.58 -15.11 5.53
N GLU A 50 13.89 -14.85 5.42
CA GLU A 50 14.80 -14.82 6.56
C GLU A 50 14.46 -13.68 7.53
N VAL A 51 14.39 -12.45 7.02
CA VAL A 51 14.15 -11.27 7.84
C VAL A 51 12.74 -11.32 8.44
N ILE A 52 11.71 -11.53 7.63
CA ILE A 52 10.33 -11.51 8.14
C ILE A 52 10.06 -12.70 9.05
N GLY A 53 10.56 -13.89 8.72
CA GLY A 53 10.42 -15.07 9.59
C GLY A 53 11.09 -14.88 10.96
N ARG A 54 12.23 -14.19 11.01
CA ARG A 54 12.93 -13.85 12.25
C ARG A 54 12.24 -12.75 13.06
N GLU A 55 11.82 -11.66 12.41
CA GLU A 55 11.26 -10.50 13.10
C GLU A 55 9.79 -10.71 13.49
N LEU A 56 9.03 -11.51 12.74
CA LEU A 56 7.61 -11.79 12.96
C LEU A 56 7.34 -13.28 13.27
N PRO A 57 7.99 -13.87 14.30
CA PRO A 57 7.88 -15.32 14.57
C PRO A 57 6.46 -15.75 14.96
N ASN A 58 5.62 -14.80 15.38
CA ASN A 58 4.24 -15.05 15.80
C ASN A 58 3.22 -14.71 14.71
N LEU A 59 3.62 -14.38 13.48
CA LEU A 59 2.68 -14.19 12.37
C LEU A 59 2.17 -15.56 11.89
N ASN A 60 1.00 -15.94 12.38
CA ASN A 60 0.35 -17.23 12.16
C ASN A 60 -1.17 -17.01 11.99
N ARG A 61 -1.92 -18.08 11.79
CA ARG A 61 -3.38 -18.02 11.61
C ARG A 61 -4.08 -17.23 12.72
N ASP A 62 -3.72 -17.49 13.98
CA ASP A 62 -4.41 -16.90 15.14
C ASP A 62 -4.05 -15.44 15.35
N SER A 63 -2.80 -15.04 15.16
CA SER A 63 -2.41 -13.63 15.21
C SER A 63 -3.01 -12.85 14.03
N PHE A 64 -3.03 -13.43 12.84
CA PHE A 64 -3.63 -12.81 11.66
C PHE A 64 -5.15 -12.62 11.83
N LEU A 65 -5.86 -13.63 12.33
CA LEU A 65 -7.28 -13.53 12.67
C LEU A 65 -7.54 -12.45 13.73
N ARG A 66 -6.69 -12.37 14.76
CA ARG A 66 -6.80 -11.29 15.76
C ARG A 66 -6.66 -9.90 15.15
N MET A 67 -5.76 -9.70 14.19
CA MET A 67 -5.67 -8.43 13.47
C MET A 67 -6.96 -8.13 12.70
N ALA A 68 -7.51 -9.10 11.97
CA ALA A 68 -8.76 -8.94 11.23
C ALA A 68 -9.92 -8.52 12.15
N VAL A 69 -10.02 -9.16 13.33
CA VAL A 69 -11.02 -8.81 14.36
C VAL A 69 -10.82 -7.38 14.85
N ARG A 70 -9.58 -6.96 15.13
CA ARG A 70 -9.29 -5.59 15.58
C ARG A 70 -9.61 -4.55 14.51
N VAL A 71 -9.34 -4.83 13.24
CA VAL A 71 -9.76 -3.96 12.11
C VAL A 71 -11.29 -3.83 12.09
N ALA A 72 -12.02 -4.94 12.26
CA ALA A 72 -13.48 -4.93 12.26
C ALA A 72 -14.08 -4.14 13.44
N GLU A 73 -13.50 -4.26 14.64
CA GLU A 73 -13.91 -3.50 15.82
C GLU A 73 -13.67 -2.00 15.63
N LEU A 74 -12.48 -1.59 15.18
CA LEU A 74 -12.17 -0.18 14.90
C LEU A 74 -13.09 0.41 13.82
N ARG A 75 -13.40 -0.38 12.79
CA ARG A 75 -14.39 0.00 11.76
C ARG A 75 -15.76 0.21 12.39
N ALA A 76 -16.19 -0.69 13.26
CA ALA A 76 -17.47 -0.59 13.94
C ALA A 76 -17.54 0.65 14.84
N ASP A 77 -16.47 0.98 15.56
CA ASP A 77 -16.40 2.18 16.40
C ASP A 77 -16.46 3.46 15.59
N TYR A 78 -15.72 3.54 14.48
CA TYR A 78 -15.78 4.68 13.56
C TYR A 78 -17.19 4.86 12.98
N ILE A 79 -17.82 3.79 12.50
CA ILE A 79 -19.18 3.83 11.96
C ILE A 79 -20.18 4.24 13.05
N ARG A 80 -20.06 3.68 14.27
CA ARG A 80 -20.94 4.02 15.40
C ARG A 80 -20.84 5.50 15.74
N ALA A 81 -19.64 6.06 15.80
CA ALA A 81 -19.43 7.49 16.01
C ALA A 81 -20.02 8.32 14.85
N GLY A 82 -19.90 7.84 13.61
CA GLY A 82 -20.48 8.49 12.42
C GLY A 82 -22.00 8.57 12.48
N ILE A 83 -22.65 7.47 12.87
CA ILE A 83 -24.11 7.41 13.07
C ILE A 83 -24.53 8.42 14.13
N LYS A 84 -23.85 8.46 15.28
CA LYS A 84 -24.14 9.42 16.35
C LYS A 84 -23.95 10.87 15.90
N ALA A 85 -22.88 11.18 15.18
CA ALA A 85 -22.64 12.52 14.66
C ALA A 85 -23.73 12.96 13.67
N ALA A 86 -24.29 12.03 12.89
CA ALA A 86 -25.34 12.29 11.92
C ALA A 86 -26.71 12.64 12.54
N GLU A 87 -26.93 12.38 13.84
CA GLU A 87 -28.13 12.83 14.56
C GLU A 87 -28.25 14.36 14.61
N SER A 88 -27.13 15.07 14.50
CA SER A 88 -27.06 16.53 14.47
C SER A 88 -26.83 17.05 13.06
N ARG A 89 -27.64 18.02 12.60
CA ARG A 89 -27.45 18.69 11.30
C ARG A 89 -26.08 19.36 11.15
N ARG A 90 -25.47 19.78 12.27
CA ARG A 90 -24.11 20.33 12.36
C ARG A 90 -23.43 19.70 13.58
N PRO A 91 -22.62 18.65 13.39
CA PRO A 91 -21.87 18.04 14.49
C PRO A 91 -20.95 19.08 15.14
N GLU A 92 -20.84 19.03 16.46
CA GLU A 92 -19.93 19.91 17.19
C GLU A 92 -18.46 19.55 16.88
N ALA A 93 -17.55 20.51 17.04
CA ALA A 93 -16.13 20.32 16.78
C ALA A 93 -15.52 19.09 17.50
N PRO A 94 -15.87 18.76 18.76
CA PRO A 94 -15.38 17.55 19.42
C PRO A 94 -15.83 16.26 18.74
N ALA A 95 -17.06 16.21 18.21
CA ALA A 95 -17.57 15.03 17.51
C ALA A 95 -16.81 14.80 16.19
N VAL A 96 -16.53 15.88 15.46
CA VAL A 96 -15.73 15.81 14.22
C VAL A 96 -14.28 15.40 14.50
N ALA A 97 -13.68 15.92 15.57
CA ALA A 97 -12.33 15.54 15.99
C ALA A 97 -12.24 14.04 16.36
N GLU A 98 -13.25 13.52 17.06
CA GLU A 98 -13.31 12.11 17.43
C GLU A 98 -13.45 11.19 16.19
N LEU A 99 -14.25 11.59 15.20
CA LEU A 99 -14.32 10.87 13.93
C LEU A 99 -12.97 10.78 13.23
N ALA A 100 -12.21 11.88 13.19
CA ALA A 100 -10.89 11.89 12.58
C ALA A 100 -9.91 10.95 13.32
N ARG A 101 -9.95 10.95 14.65
CA ARG A 101 -9.14 10.06 15.49
C ARG A 101 -9.49 8.58 15.26
N LEU A 102 -10.77 8.24 15.27
CA LEU A 102 -11.25 6.86 15.04
C LEU A 102 -10.94 6.39 13.62
N ARG A 103 -11.13 7.25 12.61
CA ARG A 103 -10.78 6.95 11.23
C ARG A 103 -9.29 6.65 11.08
N SER A 104 -8.42 7.48 11.65
CA SER A 104 -6.97 7.27 11.58
C SER A 104 -6.58 5.93 12.21
N ALA A 105 -7.09 5.61 13.41
CA ALA A 105 -6.80 4.31 14.04
C ALA A 105 -7.27 3.12 13.17
N TYR A 106 -8.46 3.22 12.59
CA TYR A 106 -9.00 2.21 11.68
C TYR A 106 -8.15 2.04 10.41
N GLU A 107 -7.82 3.14 9.73
CA GLU A 107 -7.04 3.14 8.47
C GLU A 107 -5.61 2.62 8.68
N GLU A 108 -4.96 2.99 9.79
CA GLU A 108 -3.63 2.48 10.14
C GLU A 108 -3.67 0.97 10.39
N MET A 109 -4.63 0.48 11.19
CA MET A 109 -4.75 -0.96 11.45
C MET A 109 -5.12 -1.75 10.19
N GLN A 110 -5.95 -1.17 9.31
CA GLN A 110 -6.27 -1.76 8.01
C GLN A 110 -5.01 -1.86 7.13
N SER A 111 -4.20 -0.82 7.07
CA SER A 111 -2.96 -0.80 6.29
C SER A 111 -1.95 -1.84 6.77
N VAL A 112 -1.84 -2.03 8.09
CA VAL A 112 -1.01 -3.10 8.69
C VAL A 112 -1.54 -4.48 8.34
N TYR A 113 -2.86 -4.68 8.37
CA TYR A 113 -3.48 -5.95 7.98
C TYR A 113 -3.19 -6.29 6.51
N GLU A 114 -3.35 -5.33 5.59
CA GLU A 114 -3.08 -5.50 4.16
C GLU A 114 -1.58 -5.79 3.89
N ALA A 115 -0.69 -5.12 4.63
CA ALA A 115 0.75 -5.41 4.57
C ALA A 115 1.07 -6.85 5.03
N ALA A 116 0.42 -7.33 6.09
CA ALA A 116 0.61 -8.70 6.57
C ALA A 116 -0.02 -9.74 5.63
N GLU A 117 -1.16 -9.45 5.02
CA GLU A 117 -1.76 -10.28 3.97
C GLU A 117 -0.78 -10.45 2.80
N ARG A 118 -0.15 -9.35 2.37
CA ARG A 118 0.88 -9.37 1.32
C ARG A 118 2.06 -10.30 1.64
N VAL A 119 2.52 -10.29 2.89
CA VAL A 119 3.59 -11.16 3.38
C VAL A 119 3.20 -12.64 3.24
N ILE A 120 1.96 -12.98 3.58
CA ILE A 120 1.41 -14.33 3.47
C ILE A 120 1.26 -14.74 2.00
N GLU A 121 0.65 -13.90 1.16
CA GLU A 121 0.48 -14.16 -0.27
C GLU A 121 1.80 -14.40 -1.01
N ARG A 122 2.85 -13.69 -0.59
CA ARG A 122 4.20 -13.84 -1.14
C ARG A 122 4.95 -15.06 -0.59
N GLY A 123 4.38 -15.77 0.38
CA GLY A 123 4.98 -16.97 0.98
C GLY A 123 6.18 -16.67 1.88
N TYR A 124 6.32 -15.44 2.38
CA TYR A 124 7.44 -15.06 3.24
C TYR A 124 7.35 -15.68 4.64
N VAL A 125 6.16 -16.12 5.04
CA VAL A 125 5.92 -16.87 6.27
C VAL A 125 5.31 -18.23 5.96
N LYS A 126 5.74 -19.26 6.68
CA LYS A 126 5.12 -20.58 6.62
C LYS A 126 3.93 -20.61 7.57
N LEU A 127 2.72 -20.63 7.03
CA LEU A 127 1.52 -20.90 7.80
C LEU A 127 1.48 -22.41 8.09
N ALA A 128 1.94 -22.80 9.27
CA ALA A 128 1.74 -24.15 9.82
C ALA A 128 0.31 -24.30 10.38
#